data_AF-A0A957C5M4-F1
#
_entry.id   AF-A0A957C5M4-F1
#
_cell.length_a   1.000
_cell.length_b   1.000
_cell.length_c   1.000
_cell.angle_alpha   90.00
_cell.angle_beta   90.00
_cell.angle_gamma   90.00
#
_symmetry.space_group_name_H-M   'P 1'
#
loop_
_entity.id
_entity.type
_entity.pdbx_description
1 polymer ?
#
loop_
_entity_poly.entity_id
_entity_poly.type
_entity_poly.pdbx_seq_one_letter_code
_entity_poly.pdbx_strand_id
1 'polypeptide(L)'
;MQLTCPNCGETVPAEHINIQQMVAVCPSCDSVFSFTAPDEPGEKTKRRKVKQPDDLTLYDGERLELAFRTNWRMDQDESFMGAAILGGVFSLIAFIMLGGTLQGEIPFFLPLFMGIIATSADYAIALRLFNQTHITMDSEEISISRRPLPGLRAPQHVSLSGVIAIHAEETLASRENHYDTPRFRVWAETVDGTQRTIATDLVEEYAYFVAQRLQERLDLLNDVDVSRLDADQETDNEAISPQMMVEDMQNQQRCSASQKAALALPSFFSHLR
;
A
#
# COMPACT_ATOMS: atom_id res chain seq x y z
N MET A 1 -9.41 2.03 38.87
CA MET A 1 -9.89 1.83 37.49
C MET A 1 -10.90 0.69 37.52
N GLN A 2 -12.02 0.80 36.81
CA GLN A 2 -13.07 -0.23 36.76
C GLN A 2 -13.09 -0.82 35.35
N LEU A 3 -13.22 -2.15 35.22
CA LEU A 3 -13.36 -2.82 33.93
C LEU A 3 -14.83 -2.83 33.51
N THR A 4 -15.10 -2.44 32.27
CA THR A 4 -16.43 -2.51 31.64
C THR A 4 -16.48 -3.66 30.65
N CYS A 5 -17.54 -4.47 30.70
CA CYS A 5 -17.74 -5.58 29.77
C CYS A 5 -17.90 -5.07 28.32
N PRO A 6 -17.14 -5.58 27.34
CA PRO A 6 -17.25 -5.15 25.94
C PRO A 6 -18.57 -5.59 25.27
N ASN A 7 -19.25 -6.58 25.84
CA ASN A 7 -20.49 -7.12 25.28
C ASN A 7 -21.75 -6.37 25.76
N CYS A 8 -21.87 -6.10 27.08
CA CYS A 8 -23.06 -5.46 27.65
C CYS A 8 -22.81 -4.06 28.25
N GLY A 9 -21.56 -3.61 28.35
CA GLY A 9 -21.19 -2.30 28.91
C GLY A 9 -21.22 -2.22 30.44
N GLU A 10 -21.63 -3.29 31.14
CA GLU A 10 -21.76 -3.28 32.60
C GLU A 10 -20.40 -3.40 33.30
N THR A 11 -20.28 -2.77 34.47
CA THR A 11 -19.05 -2.80 35.27
C THR A 11 -18.84 -4.18 35.88
N VAL A 12 -17.67 -4.76 35.64
CA VAL A 12 -17.30 -6.07 36.19
C VAL A 12 -16.68 -5.89 37.58
N PRO A 13 -17.26 -6.50 38.65
CA PRO A 13 -16.72 -6.40 40.00
C PRO A 13 -15.41 -7.18 40.14
N ALA A 14 -14.56 -6.79 41.09
CA ALA A 14 -13.23 -7.36 41.32
C ALA A 14 -13.22 -8.87 41.59
N GLU A 15 -14.31 -9.43 42.11
CA GLU A 15 -14.46 -10.87 42.38
C GLU A 15 -14.54 -11.73 41.12
N HIS A 16 -14.94 -11.15 39.98
CA HIS A 16 -15.03 -11.85 38.69
C HIS A 16 -13.85 -11.53 37.75
N ILE A 17 -12.77 -10.98 38.31
CA ILE A 17 -11.56 -10.62 37.58
C ILE A 17 -10.43 -11.55 38.05
N ASN A 18 -10.00 -12.45 37.17
CA ASN A 18 -8.83 -13.28 37.43
C ASN A 18 -7.56 -12.58 36.92
N ILE A 19 -6.92 -11.82 37.81
CA ILE A 19 -5.70 -11.04 37.52
C ILE A 19 -4.54 -11.94 37.07
N GLN A 20 -4.46 -13.18 37.58
CA GLN A 20 -3.36 -14.10 37.24
C GLN A 20 -3.45 -14.58 35.79
N GLN A 21 -4.68 -14.70 35.27
CA GLN A 21 -4.95 -15.12 33.90
C GLN A 21 -5.20 -13.94 32.95
N MET A 22 -5.30 -12.71 33.47
CA MET A 22 -5.76 -11.53 32.72
C MET A 22 -7.13 -11.74 32.05
N VAL A 23 -8.02 -12.51 32.69
CA VAL A 23 -9.36 -12.86 32.18
C VAL A 23 -10.44 -12.42 33.16
N ALA A 24 -11.51 -11.82 32.66
CA ALA A 24 -12.66 -11.40 33.44
C ALA A 24 -13.94 -12.08 32.93
N VAL A 25 -14.89 -12.34 33.83
CA VAL A 25 -16.22 -12.88 33.51
C VAL A 25 -17.28 -11.85 33.89
N CYS A 26 -18.14 -11.47 32.94
CA CYS A 26 -19.22 -10.52 33.24
C CYS A 26 -20.40 -11.24 33.94
N PRO A 27 -20.83 -10.84 35.15
CA PRO A 27 -21.92 -11.52 35.85
C PRO A 27 -23.30 -11.31 35.19
N SER A 28 -23.47 -10.26 34.38
CA SER A 28 -24.75 -9.95 33.75
C SER A 28 -25.01 -10.73 32.46
N CYS A 29 -23.96 -11.12 31.74
CA CYS A 29 -24.07 -11.79 30.44
C CYS A 29 -23.18 -13.02 30.25
N ASP A 30 -22.46 -13.42 31.29
CA ASP A 30 -21.52 -14.55 31.32
C ASP A 30 -20.43 -14.52 30.24
N SER A 31 -20.16 -13.35 29.65
CA SER A 31 -19.10 -13.18 28.65
C SER A 31 -17.73 -13.20 29.34
N VAL A 32 -16.85 -14.08 28.84
CA VAL A 32 -15.45 -14.19 29.25
C VAL A 32 -14.58 -13.41 28.27
N PHE A 33 -13.80 -12.45 28.75
CA PHE A 33 -12.89 -11.64 27.92
C PHE A 33 -11.55 -11.40 28.62
N SER A 34 -10.48 -11.24 27.84
CA SER A 34 -9.16 -10.88 28.38
C SER A 34 -9.00 -9.35 28.45
N PHE A 35 -8.29 -8.88 29.47
CA PHE A 35 -8.03 -7.44 29.70
C PHE A 35 -6.52 -7.13 29.80
N THR A 36 -5.70 -7.84 29.02
CA THR A 36 -4.27 -7.53 28.91
C THR A 36 -4.10 -6.05 28.59
N ALA A 37 -3.21 -5.36 29.32
CA ALA A 37 -2.88 -3.98 29.04
C ALA A 37 -2.56 -3.85 27.52
N PRO A 38 -3.05 -2.80 26.84
CA PRO A 38 -2.88 -2.64 25.38
C PRO A 38 -1.42 -2.49 24.91
N ASP A 39 -0.44 -2.69 25.78
CA ASP A 39 0.95 -2.23 25.59
C ASP A 39 1.99 -3.36 25.45
N GLU A 40 1.57 -4.60 25.24
CA GLU A 40 2.46 -5.59 24.60
C GLU A 40 1.93 -5.76 23.17
N PRO A 41 2.66 -5.30 22.12
CA PRO A 41 2.24 -5.44 20.73
C PRO A 41 1.89 -6.90 20.49
N GLY A 42 0.58 -7.14 20.44
CA GLY A 42 -0.03 -8.41 20.80
C GLY A 42 0.64 -9.58 20.09
N GLU A 43 0.83 -10.66 20.84
CA GLU A 43 1.17 -11.98 20.30
C GLU A 43 0.33 -12.18 19.03
N LYS A 44 0.96 -12.01 17.87
CA LYS A 44 0.30 -11.89 16.58
C LYS A 44 -0.47 -13.17 16.38
N THR A 45 -1.77 -13.15 16.72
CA THR A 45 -2.65 -14.32 16.61
C THR A 45 -2.44 -14.82 15.20
N LYS A 46 -1.81 -16.00 15.07
CA LYS A 46 -1.32 -16.49 13.77
C LYS A 46 -2.52 -16.55 12.83
N ARG A 47 -2.68 -15.50 12.02
CA ARG A 47 -3.81 -15.38 11.12
C ARG A 47 -3.70 -16.57 10.18
N ARG A 48 -4.79 -17.32 10.04
CA ARG A 48 -4.81 -18.48 9.15
C ARG A 48 -4.39 -17.99 7.76
N LYS A 49 -3.36 -18.60 7.20
CA LYS A 49 -2.87 -18.23 5.86
C LYS A 49 -4.01 -18.39 4.86
N VAL A 50 -4.39 -17.28 4.22
CA VAL A 50 -5.41 -17.27 3.16
C VAL A 50 -4.81 -17.90 1.91
N LYS A 51 -5.58 -18.75 1.22
CA LYS A 51 -5.15 -19.35 -0.05
C LYS A 51 -5.01 -18.22 -1.09
N GLN A 52 -3.96 -18.29 -1.92
CA GLN A 52 -3.81 -17.38 -3.06
C GLN A 52 -4.98 -17.57 -4.04
N PRO A 53 -5.69 -16.49 -4.44
CA PRO A 53 -6.71 -16.55 -5.48
C PRO A 53 -6.12 -16.98 -6.83
N ASP A 54 -6.90 -17.72 -7.63
CA ASP A 54 -6.39 -18.39 -8.83
C ASP A 54 -5.91 -17.39 -9.93
N ASP A 55 -6.53 -16.22 -10.05
CA ASP A 55 -6.17 -15.19 -11.05
C ASP A 55 -5.24 -14.07 -10.51
N LEU A 56 -4.62 -14.28 -9.35
CA LEU A 56 -3.68 -13.31 -8.78
C LEU A 56 -2.23 -13.68 -9.11
N THR A 57 -1.54 -12.78 -9.83
CA THR A 57 -0.10 -12.89 -10.05
C THR A 57 0.64 -12.22 -8.89
N LEU A 58 1.51 -12.99 -8.24
CA LEU A 58 2.33 -12.57 -7.10
C LEU A 58 3.81 -12.75 -7.49
N TYR A 59 4.58 -11.68 -7.38
CA TYR A 59 6.03 -11.71 -7.45
C TYR A 59 6.59 -11.16 -6.13
N ASP A 60 7.27 -12.03 -5.38
CA ASP A 60 7.82 -11.72 -4.06
C ASP A 60 9.35 -11.77 -4.16
N GLY A 61 9.95 -10.61 -4.45
CA GLY A 61 11.39 -10.43 -4.62
C GLY A 61 11.93 -9.34 -3.70
N GLU A 62 12.77 -8.45 -4.23
CA GLU A 62 13.21 -7.24 -3.50
C GLU A 62 12.05 -6.28 -3.24
N ARG A 63 11.08 -6.26 -4.15
CA ARG A 63 9.80 -5.58 -4.02
C ARG A 63 8.67 -6.57 -4.16
N LEU A 64 7.58 -6.31 -3.45
CA LEU A 64 6.38 -7.12 -3.53
C LEU A 64 5.52 -6.56 -4.67
N GLU A 65 5.29 -7.35 -5.72
CA GLU A 65 4.39 -6.99 -6.81
C GLU A 65 3.17 -7.90 -6.83
N LEU A 66 2.00 -7.29 -6.79
CA LEU A 66 0.69 -7.95 -6.88
C LEU A 66 -0.01 -7.40 -8.12
N ALA A 67 -0.47 -8.27 -9.01
CA ALA A 67 -1.28 -7.87 -10.14
C ALA A 67 -2.51 -8.77 -10.30
N PHE A 68 -3.67 -8.14 -10.39
CA PHE A 68 -4.96 -8.80 -10.50
C PHE A 68 -5.99 -7.92 -11.22
N ARG A 69 -7.08 -8.54 -11.70
CA ARG A 69 -8.20 -7.85 -12.33
C ARG A 69 -9.32 -7.62 -11.32
N THR A 70 -9.69 -6.37 -11.08
CA THR A 70 -10.79 -6.00 -10.17
C THR A 70 -12.17 -6.04 -10.83
N ASN A 71 -12.25 -6.05 -12.17
CA ASN A 71 -13.50 -5.89 -12.92
C ASN A 71 -14.27 -7.21 -13.14
N TRP A 72 -14.53 -7.96 -12.07
CA TRP A 72 -15.29 -9.22 -12.20
C TRP A 72 -16.79 -9.01 -12.50
N ARG A 73 -17.32 -7.78 -12.42
CA ARG A 73 -18.78 -7.52 -12.47
C ARG A 73 -19.22 -6.55 -13.56
N MET A 74 -18.58 -6.60 -14.71
CA MET A 74 -18.97 -5.76 -15.86
C MET A 74 -20.41 -5.98 -16.30
N ASP A 75 -20.92 -7.18 -16.08
CA ASP A 75 -22.28 -7.64 -16.32
C ASP A 75 -23.33 -6.97 -15.41
N GLN A 76 -22.93 -6.40 -14.26
CA GLN A 76 -23.84 -5.67 -13.37
C GLN A 76 -23.60 -4.15 -13.30
N ASP A 77 -22.52 -3.66 -13.92
CA ASP A 77 -22.26 -2.22 -13.99
C ASP A 77 -23.13 -1.60 -15.10
N GLU A 78 -24.29 -1.05 -14.72
CA GLU A 78 -25.20 -0.34 -15.62
C GLU A 78 -24.48 0.76 -16.41
N SER A 79 -23.48 1.41 -15.80
CA SER A 79 -22.69 2.44 -16.47
C SER A 79 -21.79 1.88 -17.56
N PHE A 80 -21.27 0.66 -17.38
CA PHE A 80 -20.48 -0.04 -18.39
C PHE A 80 -21.35 -0.44 -19.57
N MET A 81 -22.48 -1.10 -19.31
CA MET A 81 -23.43 -1.49 -20.37
C MET A 81 -23.98 -0.27 -21.12
N GLY A 82 -24.33 0.79 -20.40
CA GLY A 82 -24.76 2.06 -20.98
C GLY A 82 -23.68 2.67 -21.86
N ALA A 83 -22.43 2.71 -21.40
CA ALA A 83 -21.31 3.22 -22.19
C ALA A 83 -21.09 2.39 -23.46
N ALA A 84 -21.20 1.05 -23.39
CA ALA A 84 -21.00 0.17 -24.54
C ALA A 84 -22.07 0.33 -25.61
N ILE A 85 -23.35 0.39 -25.20
CA ILE A 85 -24.46 0.62 -26.13
C ILE A 85 -24.34 2.01 -26.75
N LEU A 86 -24.08 3.03 -25.92
CA LEU A 86 -23.98 4.41 -26.37
C LEU A 86 -22.79 4.62 -27.33
N GLY A 87 -21.63 4.05 -26.99
CA GLY A 87 -20.44 4.05 -27.85
C GLY A 87 -20.72 3.40 -29.21
N GLY A 88 -21.34 2.23 -29.22
CA GLY A 88 -21.74 1.53 -30.45
C GLY A 88 -22.70 2.34 -31.32
N VAL A 89 -23.73 2.96 -30.72
CA VAL A 89 -24.70 3.80 -31.43
C VAL A 89 -24.04 5.05 -32.02
N PHE A 90 -23.22 5.76 -31.25
CA PHE A 90 -22.53 6.95 -31.76
C PHE A 90 -21.50 6.60 -32.84
N SER A 91 -20.79 5.47 -32.71
CA SER A 91 -19.89 4.96 -33.75
C SER A 91 -20.64 4.70 -35.05
N LEU A 92 -21.81 4.06 -34.98
CA LEU A 92 -22.66 3.82 -36.16
C LEU A 92 -23.17 5.12 -36.78
N ILE A 93 -23.65 6.07 -35.97
CA ILE A 93 -24.13 7.38 -36.45
C ILE A 93 -23.00 8.15 -37.12
N ALA A 94 -21.81 8.20 -36.51
CA ALA A 94 -20.64 8.86 -37.07
C ALA A 94 -20.25 8.25 -38.43
N PHE A 95 -20.32 6.93 -38.55
CA PHE A 95 -20.04 6.22 -39.80
C PHE A 95 -21.05 6.55 -40.91
N ILE A 96 -22.35 6.58 -40.60
CA ILE A 96 -23.40 6.96 -41.57
C ILE A 96 -23.21 8.43 -42.01
N MET A 97 -22.94 9.32 -41.06
CA MET A 97 -22.71 10.76 -41.32
C MET A 97 -21.46 11.02 -42.17
N LEU A 98 -20.44 10.17 -42.03
CA LEU A 98 -19.25 10.24 -42.88
C LEU A 98 -19.61 10.02 -44.36
N GLY A 99 -20.55 9.13 -44.67
CA GLY A 99 -21.07 8.92 -46.02
C GLY A 99 -21.71 10.17 -46.61
N GLY A 100 -22.57 10.87 -45.85
CA GLY A 100 -23.19 12.13 -46.29
C GLY A 100 -22.18 13.28 -46.44
N THR A 101 -21.10 13.25 -45.66
CA THR A 101 -20.00 14.21 -45.80
C THR A 101 -19.24 14.04 -47.12
N LEU A 102 -19.03 12.79 -47.56
CA LEU A 102 -18.39 12.50 -48.85
C LEU A 102 -19.24 12.95 -50.04
N GLN A 103 -20.56 13.05 -49.87
CA GLN A 103 -21.50 13.58 -50.87
C GLN A 103 -21.63 15.11 -50.83
N GLY A 104 -21.05 15.77 -49.83
CA GLY A 104 -21.13 17.21 -49.64
C GLY A 104 -22.43 17.70 -48.97
N GLU A 105 -23.27 16.80 -48.46
CA GLU A 105 -24.54 17.15 -47.82
C GLU A 105 -24.37 17.56 -46.36
N ILE A 106 -23.39 16.97 -45.68
CA ILE A 106 -23.13 17.16 -44.25
C ILE A 106 -21.75 17.80 -44.07
N PRO A 107 -21.61 18.82 -43.21
CA PRO A 107 -20.30 19.39 -42.94
C PRO A 107 -19.41 18.43 -42.14
N PHE A 108 -18.12 18.36 -42.50
CA PHE A 108 -17.15 17.40 -41.95
C PHE A 108 -16.98 17.45 -40.42
N PHE A 109 -17.21 18.59 -39.77
CA PHE A 109 -17.03 18.70 -38.32
C PHE A 109 -18.04 17.87 -37.52
N LEU A 110 -19.23 17.58 -38.08
CA LEU A 110 -20.28 16.84 -37.38
C LEU A 110 -19.94 15.35 -37.17
N PRO A 111 -19.57 14.56 -38.20
CA PRO A 111 -19.12 13.18 -37.99
C PRO A 111 -17.82 13.13 -37.18
N LEU A 112 -16.94 14.13 -37.31
CA LEU A 112 -15.72 14.20 -36.51
C LEU A 112 -16.04 14.31 -35.01
N PHE A 113 -16.94 15.21 -34.63
CA PHE A 113 -17.36 15.38 -33.23
C PHE A 113 -18.01 14.11 -32.67
N MET A 114 -18.93 13.51 -33.42
CA MET A 114 -19.57 12.24 -33.02
C MET A 114 -18.56 11.09 -32.91
N GLY A 115 -17.60 11.03 -33.85
CA GLY A 115 -16.51 10.05 -33.83
C GLY A 115 -15.62 10.19 -32.60
N ILE A 116 -15.31 11.42 -32.17
CA ILE A 116 -14.53 11.67 -30.94
C ILE A 116 -15.31 11.18 -29.70
N ILE A 117 -16.61 11.47 -29.60
CA ILE A 117 -17.44 10.99 -28.49
C ILE A 117 -17.44 9.46 -28.46
N ALA A 118 -17.70 8.82 -29.60
CA ALA A 118 -17.75 7.37 -29.69
C ALA A 118 -16.40 6.73 -29.31
N THR A 119 -15.31 7.24 -29.88
CA THR A 119 -13.94 6.77 -29.58
C THR A 119 -13.60 6.97 -28.10
N SER A 120 -14.06 8.06 -27.47
CA SER A 120 -13.82 8.29 -26.04
C SER A 120 -14.60 7.32 -25.14
N ALA A 121 -15.83 6.96 -25.52
CA ALA A 121 -16.63 5.96 -24.82
C ALA A 121 -16.00 4.56 -24.97
N ASP A 122 -15.59 4.19 -26.20
CA ASP A 122 -14.90 2.94 -26.48
C ASP A 122 -13.56 2.84 -25.74
N TYR A 123 -12.81 3.95 -25.66
CA TYR A 123 -11.59 4.01 -24.86
C TYR A 123 -11.85 3.84 -23.36
N ALA A 124 -12.92 4.44 -22.82
CA ALA A 124 -13.30 4.26 -21.42
C ALA A 124 -13.67 2.80 -21.11
N ILE A 125 -14.34 2.12 -22.04
CA ILE A 125 -14.66 0.69 -21.95
C ILE A 125 -13.38 -0.15 -22.01
N ALA A 126 -12.48 0.16 -22.95
CA ALA A 126 -11.19 -0.53 -23.07
C ALA A 126 -10.35 -0.36 -21.79
N LEU A 127 -10.32 0.84 -21.19
CA LEU A 127 -9.67 1.08 -19.90
C LEU A 127 -10.25 0.21 -18.79
N ARG A 128 -11.55 -0.07 -18.79
CA ARG A 128 -12.16 -0.99 -17.82
C ARG A 128 -11.82 -2.45 -18.14
N LEU A 129 -11.87 -2.87 -19.40
CA LEU A 129 -11.67 -4.28 -19.81
C LEU A 129 -10.23 -4.75 -19.67
N PHE A 130 -9.29 -3.92 -20.08
CA PHE A 130 -7.90 -4.34 -20.22
C PHE A 130 -7.03 -3.97 -19.02
N ASN A 131 -7.39 -2.95 -18.24
CA ASN A 131 -6.52 -2.55 -17.14
C ASN A 131 -6.59 -3.50 -15.95
N GLN A 132 -5.42 -3.95 -15.54
CA GLN A 132 -5.14 -4.67 -14.31
C GLN A 132 -4.67 -3.67 -13.25
N THR A 133 -5.00 -3.94 -12.00
CA THR A 133 -4.48 -3.19 -10.86
C THR A 133 -3.16 -3.83 -10.45
N HIS A 134 -2.09 -3.04 -10.52
CA HIS A 134 -0.75 -3.41 -10.04
C HIS A 134 -0.48 -2.67 -8.73
N ILE A 135 -0.25 -3.42 -7.67
CA ILE A 135 0.19 -2.91 -6.38
C ILE A 135 1.65 -3.31 -6.23
N THR A 136 2.55 -2.33 -6.14
CA THR A 136 3.96 -2.57 -5.83
C THR A 136 4.25 -1.99 -4.46
N MET A 137 4.93 -2.74 -3.61
CA MET A 137 5.36 -2.29 -2.29
C MET A 137 6.87 -2.37 -2.21
N ASP A 138 7.49 -1.20 -2.14
CA ASP A 138 8.91 -1.01 -1.92
C ASP A 138 9.17 -0.78 -0.41
N SER A 139 10.39 -0.39 -0.03
CA SER A 139 10.73 -0.09 1.38
C SER A 139 10.12 1.21 1.90
N GLU A 140 9.79 2.15 1.00
CA GLU A 140 9.34 3.50 1.37
C GLU A 140 7.86 3.76 1.05
N GLU A 141 7.31 3.15 0.01
CA GLU A 141 5.95 3.42 -0.43
C GLU A 141 5.23 2.20 -1.03
N ILE A 142 3.90 2.25 -0.99
CA ILE A 142 2.99 1.40 -1.74
C ILE A 142 2.51 2.19 -2.96
N SER A 143 2.89 1.74 -4.16
CA SER A 143 2.47 2.33 -5.43
C SER A 143 1.36 1.51 -6.06
N ILE A 144 0.33 2.20 -6.55
CA ILE A 144 -0.87 1.58 -7.12
C ILE A 144 -1.07 2.16 -8.50
N SER A 145 -0.91 1.32 -9.51
CA SER A 145 -1.02 1.73 -10.91
C SER A 145 -1.94 0.81 -11.69
N ARG A 146 -2.57 1.35 -12.73
CA ARG A 146 -3.42 0.59 -13.65
C ARG A 146 -2.74 0.52 -15.02
N ARG A 147 -2.51 -0.69 -15.53
CA ARG A 147 -1.80 -0.99 -16.79
C ARG A 147 -2.58 -2.06 -17.56
N PRO A 148 -2.49 -2.16 -18.90
CA PRO A 148 -1.48 -1.55 -19.76
C PRO A 148 -1.84 -0.18 -20.33
N LEU A 149 -3.13 0.19 -20.38
CA LEU A 149 -3.55 1.43 -21.05
C LEU A 149 -3.40 2.64 -20.11
N PRO A 150 -2.90 3.78 -20.61
CA PRO A 150 -2.72 4.99 -19.80
C PRO A 150 -4.08 5.54 -19.37
N GLY A 151 -4.37 5.42 -18.08
CA GLY A 151 -5.52 6.06 -17.47
C GLY A 151 -5.30 7.56 -17.28
N LEU A 152 -6.40 8.31 -17.16
CA LEU A 152 -6.34 9.73 -16.77
C LEU A 152 -5.99 9.92 -15.29
N ARG A 153 -6.13 8.88 -14.47
CA ARG A 153 -5.77 8.91 -13.05
C ARG A 153 -4.29 8.62 -12.89
N ALA A 154 -3.58 9.52 -12.22
CA ALA A 154 -2.21 9.30 -11.83
C ALA A 154 -2.11 8.08 -10.90
N PRO A 155 -0.97 7.36 -10.91
CA PRO A 155 -0.67 6.35 -9.91
C PRO A 155 -0.84 6.93 -8.50
N GLN A 156 -1.40 6.13 -7.60
CA GLN A 156 -1.54 6.51 -6.20
C GLN A 156 -0.33 5.98 -5.43
N HIS A 157 0.27 6.85 -4.63
CA HIS A 157 1.41 6.51 -3.78
C HIS A 157 1.01 6.68 -2.31
N VAL A 158 1.30 5.68 -1.48
CA VAL A 158 1.06 5.70 -0.03
C VAL A 158 2.40 5.49 0.65
N SER A 159 2.93 6.54 1.29
CA SER A 159 4.15 6.43 2.10
C SER A 159 3.95 5.41 3.24
N LEU A 160 4.93 4.52 3.41
CA LEU A 160 5.00 3.55 4.51
C LEU A 160 5.45 4.19 5.83
N SER A 161 6.01 5.40 5.77
CA SER A 161 6.40 6.14 6.97
C SER A 161 5.21 6.33 7.91
N GLY A 162 5.26 5.68 9.07
CA GLY A 162 4.19 5.74 10.07
C GLY A 162 2.97 4.87 9.76
N VAL A 163 3.06 3.89 8.85
CA VAL A 163 2.01 2.86 8.71
C VAL A 163 2.19 1.81 9.81
N ILE A 164 1.15 1.62 10.63
CA ILE A 164 1.14 0.64 11.72
C ILE A 164 0.63 -0.72 11.21
N ALA A 165 -0.52 -0.70 10.53
CA ALA A 165 -1.24 -1.90 10.15
C ALA A 165 -1.99 -1.72 8.83
N ILE A 166 -2.22 -2.84 8.15
CA ILE A 166 -2.97 -2.92 6.91
C ILE A 166 -4.20 -3.78 7.15
N HIS A 167 -5.36 -3.17 6.97
CA HIS A 167 -6.64 -3.79 7.24
C HIS A 167 -7.42 -4.04 5.95
N ALA A 168 -8.31 -5.03 6.01
CA ALA A 168 -9.33 -5.27 5.01
C ALA A 168 -10.68 -5.22 5.69
N GLU A 169 -11.59 -4.39 5.20
CA GLU A 169 -12.94 -4.27 5.73
C GLU A 169 -13.97 -4.17 4.61
N GLU A 170 -15.20 -4.58 4.91
CA GLU A 170 -16.30 -4.45 3.98
C GLU A 170 -16.67 -2.96 3.79
N THR A 171 -16.89 -2.56 2.55
CA THR A 171 -17.32 -1.20 2.20
C THR A 171 -18.75 -0.94 2.68
N LEU A 172 -19.02 0.27 3.17
CA LEU A 172 -20.36 0.67 3.64
C LEU A 172 -21.43 0.48 2.56
N ALA A 173 -21.10 0.80 1.30
CA ALA A 173 -22.00 0.61 0.16
C ALA A 173 -22.38 -0.86 -0.04
N SER A 174 -21.47 -1.80 0.27
CA SER A 174 -21.76 -3.23 0.20
C SER A 174 -22.74 -3.67 1.27
N ARG A 175 -22.49 -3.23 2.50
CA ARG A 175 -23.34 -3.53 3.65
C ARG A 175 -24.73 -2.92 3.53
N GLU A 176 -24.83 -1.71 2.99
CA GLU A 176 -26.10 -1.00 2.79
C GLU A 176 -26.94 -1.63 1.67
N ASN A 177 -26.32 -1.93 0.53
CA ASN A 177 -27.03 -2.45 -0.64
C ASN A 177 -27.20 -3.98 -0.64
N HIS A 178 -26.68 -4.68 0.37
CA HIS A 178 -26.79 -6.15 0.52
C HIS A 178 -26.36 -6.89 -0.75
N TYR A 179 -25.19 -6.55 -1.30
CA TYR A 179 -24.71 -7.23 -2.50
C TYR A 179 -24.50 -8.73 -2.25
N ASP A 180 -24.87 -9.58 -3.22
CA ASP A 180 -24.62 -11.03 -3.16
C ASP A 180 -23.13 -11.37 -2.97
N THR A 181 -22.24 -10.50 -3.43
CA THR A 181 -20.79 -10.61 -3.24
C THR A 181 -20.28 -9.36 -2.52
N PRO A 182 -19.92 -9.48 -1.23
CA PRO A 182 -19.51 -8.32 -0.45
C PRO A 182 -18.24 -7.70 -1.02
N ARG A 183 -18.20 -6.36 -1.02
CA ARG A 183 -17.06 -5.59 -1.53
C ARG A 183 -16.23 -5.07 -0.39
N PHE A 184 -14.95 -5.36 -0.46
CA PHE A 184 -13.97 -4.97 0.55
C PHE A 184 -13.08 -3.83 0.04
N ARG A 185 -12.62 -3.01 0.99
CA ARG A 185 -11.53 -2.06 0.79
C ARG A 185 -10.34 -2.48 1.65
N VAL A 186 -9.16 -2.33 1.10
CA VAL A 186 -7.87 -2.50 1.80
C VAL A 186 -7.31 -1.12 2.06
N TRP A 187 -6.94 -0.84 3.31
CA TRP A 187 -6.44 0.46 3.73
C TRP A 187 -5.31 0.30 4.76
N ALA A 188 -4.42 1.27 4.80
CA ALA A 188 -3.34 1.39 5.77
C ALA A 188 -3.76 2.32 6.92
N GLU A 189 -3.58 1.86 8.14
CA GLU A 189 -3.68 2.66 9.36
C GLU A 189 -2.34 3.32 9.64
N THR A 190 -2.36 4.63 9.84
CA THR A 190 -1.16 5.41 10.19
C THR A 190 -1.10 5.67 11.69
N VAL A 191 0.08 6.01 12.21
CA VAL A 191 0.31 6.43 13.61
C VAL A 191 -0.58 7.59 14.05
N ASP A 192 -1.01 8.41 13.10
CA ASP A 192 -1.94 9.52 13.33
C ASP A 192 -3.41 9.08 13.45
N GLY A 193 -3.69 7.77 13.35
CA GLY A 193 -5.04 7.20 13.25
C GLY A 193 -5.74 7.47 11.91
N THR A 194 -5.03 8.07 10.94
CA THR A 194 -5.59 8.31 9.60
C THR A 194 -5.59 7.04 8.78
N GLN A 195 -6.70 6.78 8.09
CA GLN A 195 -6.86 5.64 7.19
C GLN A 195 -6.53 6.07 5.75
N ARG A 196 -5.56 5.40 5.12
CA ARG A 196 -5.19 5.62 3.71
C ARG A 196 -5.64 4.44 2.87
N THR A 197 -6.62 4.65 2.00
CA THR A 197 -7.13 3.62 1.11
C THR A 197 -6.07 3.19 0.10
N ILE A 198 -5.80 1.88 0.04
CA ILE A 198 -4.90 1.25 -0.93
C ILE A 198 -5.76 0.80 -2.12
N ALA A 199 -6.65 -0.16 -1.90
CA ALA A 199 -7.49 -0.72 -2.95
C ALA A 199 -8.96 -0.74 -2.52
N THR A 200 -9.86 -0.49 -3.45
CA THR A 200 -11.31 -0.55 -3.24
C THR A 200 -11.94 -1.56 -4.19
N ASP A 201 -13.15 -2.01 -3.86
CA ASP A 201 -13.95 -2.89 -4.72
C ASP A 201 -13.28 -4.24 -4.97
N LEU A 202 -12.69 -4.81 -3.92
CA LEU A 202 -12.10 -6.15 -3.93
C LEU A 202 -13.13 -7.19 -3.49
N VAL A 203 -13.04 -8.38 -4.07
CA VAL A 203 -13.71 -9.57 -3.53
C VAL A 203 -13.03 -9.96 -2.21
N GLU A 204 -13.78 -10.54 -1.28
CA GLU A 204 -13.32 -10.94 0.06
C GLU A 204 -11.96 -11.68 0.04
N GLU A 205 -11.84 -12.73 -0.77
CA GLU A 205 -10.62 -13.54 -0.86
C GLU A 205 -9.40 -12.72 -1.28
N TYR A 206 -9.58 -11.83 -2.27
CA TYR A 206 -8.53 -10.92 -2.73
C TYR A 206 -8.16 -9.89 -1.67
N ALA A 207 -9.15 -9.30 -1.02
CA ALA A 207 -8.92 -8.26 -0.02
C ALA A 207 -8.11 -8.78 1.17
N TYR A 208 -8.50 -9.93 1.71
CA TYR A 208 -7.76 -10.54 2.82
C TYR A 208 -6.38 -11.04 2.39
N PHE A 209 -6.25 -11.62 1.20
CA PHE A 209 -4.94 -12.06 0.71
C PHE A 209 -3.99 -10.87 0.50
N VAL A 210 -4.46 -9.80 -0.15
CA VAL A 210 -3.67 -8.58 -0.39
C VAL A 210 -3.29 -7.92 0.94
N ALA A 211 -4.24 -7.74 1.86
CA ALA A 211 -3.94 -7.18 3.18
C ALA A 211 -2.94 -8.03 3.96
N GLN A 212 -3.08 -9.36 3.94
CA GLN A 212 -2.15 -10.27 4.59
C GLN A 212 -0.74 -10.15 4.00
N ARG A 213 -0.58 -10.13 2.67
CA ARG A 213 0.73 -10.03 2.03
C ARG A 213 1.41 -8.69 2.24
N LEU A 214 0.64 -7.60 2.18
CA LEU A 214 1.18 -6.27 2.48
C LEU A 214 1.59 -6.16 3.96
N GLN A 215 0.80 -6.72 4.89
CA GLN A 215 1.15 -6.73 6.31
C GLN A 215 2.39 -7.59 6.59
N GLU A 216 2.49 -8.78 5.99
CA GLU A 216 3.67 -9.65 6.11
C GLU A 216 4.93 -8.91 5.64
N ARG A 217 4.84 -8.16 4.53
CA ARG A 217 5.96 -7.36 4.03
C ARG A 217 6.29 -6.19 4.94
N LEU A 218 5.28 -5.51 5.49
CA LEU A 218 5.46 -4.41 6.44
C LEU A 218 6.17 -4.87 7.71
N ASP A 219 5.74 -6.00 8.27
CA ASP A 219 6.33 -6.60 9.46
C ASP A 219 7.83 -6.93 9.25
N LEU A 220 8.17 -7.50 8.08
CA LEU A 220 9.57 -7.78 7.73
C LEU A 220 10.43 -6.51 7.62
N LEU A 221 9.88 -5.41 7.12
CA LEU A 221 10.61 -4.14 7.04
C LEU A 221 10.85 -3.55 8.43
N ASN A 222 9.87 -3.66 9.33
CA ASN A 222 9.99 -3.18 10.70
C ASN A 222 11.01 -3.99 11.52
N ASP A 223 11.07 -5.31 11.36
CA ASP A 223 12.03 -6.17 12.08
C ASP A 223 13.50 -5.88 11.67
N VAL A 224 13.74 -5.52 10.41
CA VAL A 224 15.08 -5.21 9.89
C VAL A 224 15.63 -3.88 10.46
N ASP A 225 14.76 -2.91 10.70
CA ASP A 225 15.18 -1.58 11.15
C ASP A 225 15.65 -1.60 12.62
N VAL A 226 14.95 -2.36 13.48
CA VAL A 226 15.32 -2.48 14.90
C VAL A 226 16.66 -3.19 15.06
N SER A 227 16.93 -4.22 14.26
CA SER A 227 18.15 -5.04 14.37
C SER A 227 19.44 -4.25 14.09
N ARG A 228 19.38 -3.14 13.34
CA ARG A 228 20.56 -2.31 13.05
C ARG A 228 20.97 -1.41 14.22
N LEU A 229 20.01 -1.01 15.06
CA LEU A 229 20.30 -0.11 16.18
C LEU A 229 21.01 -0.81 17.33
N ASP A 230 20.77 -2.11 17.52
CA ASP A 230 21.39 -2.88 18.60
C ASP A 230 22.86 -3.24 18.30
N ALA A 231 23.23 -3.39 17.02
CA ALA A 231 24.59 -3.78 16.62
C ALA A 231 25.64 -2.67 16.85
N ASP A 232 25.23 -1.40 16.81
CA ASP A 232 26.15 -0.28 17.04
C ASP A 232 26.40 -0.02 18.54
N GLN A 233 25.56 -0.53 19.45
CA GLN A 233 25.78 -0.38 20.89
C GLN A 233 26.80 -1.36 21.49
N GLU A 234 27.08 -2.50 20.85
CA GLU A 234 28.02 -3.48 21.40
C GLU A 234 29.49 -3.15 21.11
N THR A 235 29.79 -2.32 20.12
CA THR A 235 31.19 -2.00 19.74
C THR A 235 31.83 -0.89 20.59
N ASP A 236 31.06 -0.09 21.31
CA ASP A 236 31.59 0.96 22.20
C ASP A 236 31.89 0.47 23.63
N ASN A 237 31.58 -0.79 23.95
CA ASN A 237 31.85 -1.38 25.26
C ASN A 237 33.00 -2.40 25.25
N GLU A 238 33.63 -2.65 24.10
CA GLU A 238 34.98 -3.22 24.07
C GLU A 238 35.95 -2.16 24.57
N ALA A 239 36.22 -2.25 25.87
CA ALA A 239 37.26 -1.57 26.62
C ALA A 239 38.33 -0.96 25.72
N ILE A 240 38.37 0.38 25.70
CA ILE A 240 39.53 1.17 25.30
C ILE A 240 40.72 0.59 26.06
N SER A 241 41.43 -0.35 25.42
CA SER A 241 42.65 -0.91 25.95
C SER A 241 43.66 0.23 25.88
N PRO A 242 44.25 0.65 27.02
CA PRO A 242 45.12 1.83 27.09
C PRO A 242 46.41 1.71 26.25
N GLN A 243 46.60 0.62 25.50
CA GLN A 243 47.73 0.43 24.60
C GLN A 243 47.60 1.18 23.26
N MET A 244 46.41 1.45 22.73
CA MET A 244 46.29 2.14 21.43
C MET A 244 46.55 3.66 21.49
N MET A 245 46.42 4.29 22.66
CA MET A 245 46.71 5.73 22.81
C MET A 245 48.20 6.09 22.64
N VAL A 246 49.12 5.12 22.75
CA VAL A 246 50.56 5.37 22.61
C VAL A 246 51.02 5.33 21.15
N GLU A 247 50.39 4.52 20.28
CA GLU A 247 50.77 4.43 18.87
C GLU A 247 50.24 5.60 18.03
N ASP A 248 49.05 6.11 18.32
CA ASP A 248 48.50 7.27 17.60
C ASP A 248 49.28 8.56 17.88
N MET A 249 49.80 8.73 19.10
CA MET A 249 50.69 9.86 19.41
C MET A 249 52.02 9.78 18.64
N GLN A 250 52.53 8.58 18.34
CA GLN A 250 53.76 8.41 17.55
C GLN A 250 53.52 8.60 16.05
N ASN A 251 52.36 8.20 15.52
CA ASN A 251 52.03 8.42 14.11
C ASN A 251 51.71 9.90 13.80
N GLN A 252 51.11 10.64 14.74
CA GLN A 252 50.86 12.06 14.57
C GLN A 252 52.15 12.89 14.49
N GLN A 253 53.21 12.48 15.22
CA GLN A 253 54.54 13.08 15.08
C GLN A 253 55.17 12.81 13.71
N ARG A 254 54.98 11.62 13.12
CA ARG A 254 55.52 11.28 11.79
C ARG A 254 54.85 12.06 10.65
N CYS A 255 53.55 12.32 10.73
CA CYS A 255 52.85 13.14 9.74
C CYS A 255 53.28 14.62 9.75
N SER A 256 53.60 15.18 10.91
CA SER A 256 54.06 16.58 11.02
C SER A 256 55.44 16.84 10.37
N ALA A 257 56.29 15.81 10.29
CA ALA A 257 57.59 15.90 9.63
C ALA A 257 57.47 15.86 8.10
N SER A 258 56.51 15.10 7.56
CA SER A 258 56.30 14.99 6.11
C SER A 258 55.69 16.27 5.50
N GLN A 259 54.80 16.95 6.23
CA GLN A 259 54.18 18.20 5.76
C GLN A 259 55.16 19.37 5.61
N LYS A 260 56.28 19.40 6.36
CA LYS A 260 57.32 20.43 6.19
C LYS A 260 58.19 20.24 4.95
N ALA A 261 58.20 19.07 4.33
CA ALA A 261 58.96 18.82 3.09
C ALA A 261 58.19 19.17 1.80
N ALA A 262 56.85 19.25 1.86
CA ALA A 262 56.00 19.47 0.68
C ALA A 262 55.77 20.95 0.31
N LEU A 263 56.23 21.91 1.12
CA LEU A 263 56.05 23.35 0.89
C LEU A 263 57.12 24.02 0.00
N ALA A 264 57.98 23.23 -0.66
CA ALA A 264 59.06 23.73 -1.51
C ALA A 264 58.90 23.33 -2.99
N LEU A 265 57.70 23.52 -3.58
CA LEU A 265 57.51 23.41 -5.03
C LEU A 265 56.90 24.69 -5.63
N PRO A 266 57.55 25.29 -6.64
CA PRO A 266 57.09 26.52 -7.28
C PRO A 266 55.88 26.25 -8.18
N SER A 267 54.86 27.08 -8.03
CA SER A 267 53.63 27.09 -8.82
C SER A 267 53.89 27.51 -10.28
N PHE A 268 53.95 26.53 -11.17
CA PHE A 268 53.79 26.71 -12.61
C PHE A 268 52.59 25.87 -13.04
N PHE A 269 51.45 26.50 -13.34
CA PHE A 269 50.77 26.40 -14.64
C PHE A 269 49.42 27.12 -14.59
N SER A 270 49.38 28.19 -15.37
CA SER A 270 48.23 28.96 -15.81
C SER A 270 47.59 28.35 -17.06
N HIS A 271 46.28 28.59 -17.20
CA HIS A 271 45.50 28.62 -18.45
C HIS A 271 45.23 27.32 -19.22
N LEU A 272 43.94 26.99 -19.33
CA LEU A 272 43.15 26.73 -20.56
C LEU A 272 41.76 26.23 -20.09
N ARG A 273 40.74 27.08 -20.07
CA ARG A 273 39.79 27.45 -21.15
C ARG A 273 38.59 26.51 -21.21
#